data_AF-A0A1I8J6F5-F1
#
_entry.id   AF-A0A1I8J6F5-F1
#
_cell.length_a   1.000
_cell.length_b   1.000
_cell.length_c   1.000
_cell.angle_alpha   90.00
_cell.angle_beta   90.00
_cell.angle_gamma   90.00
#
_symmetry.space_group_name_H-M   'P 1'
#
loop_
_entity.id
_entity.type
_entity.pdbx_description
1 polymer ?
#
loop_
_entity_poly.entity_id
_entity_poly.type
_entity_poly.pdbx_seq_one_letter_code
_entity_poly.pdbx_strand_id
1 'polypeptide(L)'
;LLVQKNNFDGFKVISKNITSMDFGPISSLISNGLNSTQAVYLFDLLSIWSVYLKNIFCNEPTEVNTTFTGMTGSYDLAPDGTVSRQNWFMYFYKGLGEQRERVRRTLIFSFAIF
;
A
#
# COMPACT_ATOMS: atom_id res chain seq x y z
N LEU A 1 0.34 -1.46 27.95
CA LEU A 1 -1.08 -1.83 28.13
C LEU A 1 -1.84 -0.60 28.57
N LEU A 2 -2.88 -0.19 27.86
CA LEU A 2 -3.82 0.83 28.34
C LEU A 2 -5.13 0.10 28.65
N VAL A 3 -5.49 0.05 29.92
CA VAL A 3 -6.76 -0.52 30.38
C VAL A 3 -7.80 0.60 30.32
N GLN A 4 -8.79 0.47 29.43
CA GLN A 4 -9.97 1.33 29.45
C GLN A 4 -11.10 0.60 30.17
N LYS A 5 -11.68 1.27 31.16
CA LYS A 5 -12.86 0.79 31.89
C LYS A 5 -14.07 0.96 30.96
N ASN A 6 -14.76 -0.13 30.64
CA ASN A 6 -16.05 -0.05 29.96
C ASN A 6 -17.19 0.03 30.98
N ASN A 7 -18.31 0.65 30.59
CA ASN A 7 -19.50 0.92 31.42
C ASN A 7 -20.30 -0.34 31.85
N PHE A 8 -19.70 -1.52 31.86
CA PHE A 8 -20.35 -2.81 32.15
C PHE A 8 -19.53 -3.70 33.10
N ASP A 9 -18.75 -3.11 34.02
CA ASP A 9 -17.98 -3.77 35.10
C ASP A 9 -17.01 -4.92 34.68
N GLY A 10 -16.72 -5.04 33.40
CA GLY A 10 -15.65 -5.90 32.87
C GLY A 10 -14.44 -5.11 32.40
N PHE A 11 -13.24 -5.58 32.73
CA PHE A 11 -12.00 -5.10 32.11
C PHE A 11 -11.88 -5.70 30.70
N LYS A 12 -12.07 -4.89 29.65
CA LYS A 12 -11.70 -5.30 28.29
C LYS A 12 -10.20 -5.05 28.12
N VAL A 13 -9.39 -6.11 28.07
CA VAL A 13 -7.99 -5.99 27.66
C VAL A 13 -7.97 -5.69 26.15
N ILE A 14 -7.89 -4.41 25.79
CA ILE A 14 -7.65 -4.01 24.41
C ILE A 14 -6.15 -4.18 24.15
N SER A 15 -5.79 -5.35 23.63
CA SER A 15 -4.49 -5.54 23.01
C SER A 15 -4.35 -4.57 21.84
N LYS A 16 -3.46 -3.57 21.96
CA LYS A 16 -2.96 -2.77 20.83
C LYS A 16 -1.88 -3.53 20.05
N ASN A 17 -1.84 -4.87 20.11
CA ASN A 17 -0.82 -5.62 19.40
C ASN A 17 -1.11 -5.54 17.91
N ILE A 18 -0.15 -4.99 17.18
CA ILE A 18 -0.08 -5.12 15.73
C ILE A 18 0.02 -6.62 15.45
N THR A 19 -0.92 -7.14 14.67
CA THR A 19 -0.99 -8.55 14.31
C THR A 19 -0.53 -8.79 12.87
N SER A 20 -0.63 -7.78 12.01
CA SER A 20 -0.08 -7.83 10.64
C SER A 20 0.34 -6.46 10.14
N MET A 21 1.14 -6.49 9.08
CA MET A 21 1.63 -5.35 8.35
C MET A 21 1.52 -5.67 6.87
N ASP A 22 0.90 -4.78 6.09
CA ASP A 22 0.65 -5.01 4.68
C ASP A 22 0.84 -3.70 3.86
N PHE A 23 1.10 -3.85 2.55
CA PHE A 23 1.16 -2.74 1.60
C PHE A 23 -0.24 -2.47 1.05
N GLY A 24 -0.82 -1.35 1.44
CA GLY A 24 -2.17 -0.96 1.05
C GLY A 24 -3.30 -1.47 1.97
N PRO A 25 -4.56 -1.10 1.66
CA PRO A 25 -5.74 -1.58 2.39
C PRO A 25 -5.93 -3.09 2.23
N ILE A 26 -6.17 -3.81 3.34
CA ILE A 26 -6.38 -5.27 3.30
C ILE A 26 -7.58 -5.67 2.44
N SER A 27 -8.63 -4.84 2.39
CA SER A 27 -9.79 -5.05 1.51
C SER A 27 -9.40 -5.07 0.04
N SER A 28 -8.47 -4.18 -0.36
CA SER A 28 -7.94 -4.11 -1.73
C SER A 28 -7.03 -5.29 -2.05
N LEU A 29 -6.26 -5.78 -1.08
CA LEU A 29 -5.44 -6.98 -1.25
C LEU A 29 -6.32 -8.20 -1.49
N ILE A 30 -7.35 -8.38 -0.68
CA ILE A 30 -8.31 -9.49 -0.82
C ILE A 30 -9.06 -9.40 -2.15
N SER A 31 -9.57 -8.23 -2.52
CA SER A 31 -10.33 -8.06 -3.76
C SER A 31 -9.50 -8.34 -5.03
N ASN A 32 -8.20 -8.07 -4.97
CA ASN A 32 -7.27 -8.31 -6.08
C ASN A 32 -6.55 -9.68 -5.98
N GLY A 33 -6.89 -10.52 -5.00
CA GLY A 33 -6.26 -11.83 -4.81
C GLY A 33 -4.77 -11.76 -4.43
N LEU A 34 -4.31 -10.63 -3.88
CA LEU A 34 -2.92 -10.37 -3.55
C LEU A 34 -2.61 -10.90 -2.15
N ASN A 35 -2.04 -12.10 -2.07
CA ASN A 35 -1.79 -12.83 -0.83
C ASN A 35 -0.35 -12.74 -0.31
N SER A 36 0.54 -12.08 -1.06
CA SER A 36 1.95 -11.90 -0.68
C SER A 36 2.45 -10.52 -1.05
N THR A 37 3.41 -10.03 -0.28
CA THR A 37 4.10 -8.76 -0.55
C THR A 37 4.65 -8.70 -1.99
N GLN A 38 5.24 -9.80 -2.48
CA GLN A 38 5.75 -9.89 -3.85
C GLN A 38 4.63 -9.72 -4.90
N ALA A 39 3.44 -10.30 -4.66
CA ALA A 39 2.31 -10.12 -5.55
C ALA A 39 1.86 -8.65 -5.60
N VAL A 40 1.87 -7.95 -4.47
CA VAL A 40 1.54 -6.51 -4.42
C VAL A 40 2.55 -5.68 -5.22
N TYR A 41 3.84 -5.99 -5.10
CA TYR A 41 4.88 -5.35 -5.91
C TYR A 41 4.67 -5.57 -7.40
N LEU A 42 4.43 -6.81 -7.80
CA LEU A 42 4.22 -7.14 -9.20
C LEU A 42 2.97 -6.46 -9.75
N PHE A 43 1.90 -6.38 -8.95
CA PHE A 43 0.67 -5.68 -9.30
C PHE A 43 0.93 -4.19 -9.57
N ASP A 44 1.65 -3.50 -8.69
CA ASP A 44 2.01 -2.10 -8.89
C ASP A 44 2.90 -1.90 -10.13
N LEU A 45 3.90 -2.76 -10.34
CA LEU A 45 4.77 -2.70 -11.52
C LEU A 45 4.00 -2.92 -12.82
N LEU A 46 3.12 -3.91 -12.88
CA LEU A 46 2.29 -4.17 -14.06
C LEU A 46 1.31 -3.01 -14.33
N SER A 47 0.77 -2.41 -13.26
CA SER A 47 -0.09 -1.23 -13.37
C SER A 47 0.67 -0.03 -13.95
N ILE A 48 1.91 0.21 -13.49
CA ILE A 48 2.78 1.25 -14.06
C ILE A 48 3.06 0.97 -15.54
N TRP A 49 3.41 -0.27 -15.89
CA TRP A 49 3.63 -0.65 -17.29
C TRP A 49 2.41 -0.42 -18.17
N SER A 50 1.20 -0.62 -17.64
CA SER A 50 -0.03 -0.39 -18.40
C SER A 50 -0.19 1.08 -18.83
N VAL A 51 0.31 2.04 -18.03
CA VAL A 51 0.31 3.47 -18.37
C VAL A 51 1.21 3.72 -19.58
N TYR A 52 2.42 3.18 -19.57
CA TYR A 52 3.36 3.29 -20.70
C TYR A 52 2.82 2.62 -21.97
N LEU A 53 2.26 1.42 -21.84
CA LEU A 53 1.68 0.69 -22.98
C LEU A 53 0.50 1.46 -23.58
N LYS A 54 -0.39 2.05 -22.75
CA LYS A 54 -1.49 2.89 -23.24
C LYS A 54 -0.96 4.05 -24.08
N ASN A 55 0.09 4.73 -23.62
CA ASN A 55 0.66 5.86 -24.37
C ASN A 55 1.25 5.42 -25.72
N ILE A 56 1.95 4.28 -25.74
CA ILE A 56 2.52 3.70 -26.97
C ILE A 56 1.41 3.29 -27.95
N PHE A 57 0.38 2.60 -27.48
CA PHE A 57 -0.68 2.06 -28.36
C PHE A 57 -1.71 3.11 -28.79
N CYS A 58 -1.98 4.11 -27.96
CA CYS A 58 -3.00 5.13 -28.23
C CYS A 58 -2.44 6.40 -28.91
N ASN A 59 -1.14 6.47 -29.22
CA ASN A 59 -0.49 7.65 -29.79
C ASN A 59 -0.77 8.95 -28.99
N GLU A 60 -0.91 8.83 -27.67
CA GLU A 60 -1.09 10.00 -26.80
C GLU A 60 0.24 10.77 -26.72
N PRO A 61 0.24 12.11 -26.88
CA PRO A 61 1.46 12.91 -26.84
C PRO A 61 2.13 12.72 -25.48
N THR A 62 3.41 12.39 -25.54
CA THR A 62 4.28 11.94 -24.45
C THR A 62 4.34 12.94 -23.31
N GLU A 63 3.41 12.85 -22.36
CA GLU A 63 3.54 13.46 -21.03
C GLU A 63 3.32 12.39 -19.97
N VAL A 64 4.16 11.36 -19.96
CA VAL A 64 4.35 10.55 -18.74
C VAL A 64 5.30 11.32 -17.84
N ASN A 65 4.87 12.50 -17.39
CA ASN A 65 5.44 13.19 -16.23
C ASN A 65 4.34 13.20 -15.17
N THR A 66 3.94 12.00 -14.77
CA THR A 66 2.77 11.80 -13.91
C THR A 66 3.17 10.94 -12.72
N THR A 67 2.48 11.15 -11.61
CA THR A 67 2.68 10.33 -10.42
C THR A 67 1.63 9.22 -10.40
N PHE A 68 2.08 7.97 -10.43
CA PHE A 68 1.26 6.80 -10.18
C PHE A 68 1.25 6.49 -8.68
N THR A 69 0.07 6.28 -8.09
CA THR A 69 -0.05 5.84 -6.69
C THR A 69 -0.60 4.43 -6.64
N GLY A 70 0.26 3.48 -6.29
CA GLY A 70 -0.05 2.07 -6.12
C GLY A 70 -0.33 1.70 -4.66
N MET A 71 -0.42 0.40 -4.41
CA MET A 71 -0.64 -0.13 -3.06
C MET A 71 0.58 0.05 -2.16
N THR A 72 1.78 -0.02 -2.74
CA THR A 72 3.04 0.07 -2.03
C THR A 72 3.52 1.50 -1.83
N GLY A 73 3.07 2.48 -2.61
CA GLY A 73 3.62 3.83 -2.59
C GLY A 73 3.26 4.66 -3.81
N SER A 74 3.90 5.83 -3.90
CA SER A 74 3.83 6.71 -5.07
C SER A 74 5.12 6.64 -5.90
N TYR A 75 4.94 6.75 -7.22
CA TYR A 75 5.98 6.60 -8.23
C TYR A 75 5.87 7.73 -9.24
N ASP A 76 6.97 8.41 -9.51
CA ASP A 76 7.07 9.30 -10.66
C ASP A 76 7.44 8.48 -11.88
N LEU A 77 6.60 8.63 -12.89
CA LEU A 77 6.79 8.04 -14.21
C LEU A 77 7.37 9.15 -15.08
N ALA A 78 8.51 8.89 -15.71
CA ALA A 78 9.17 9.79 -16.64
C ALA A 78 8.94 9.34 -18.10
N PRO A 79 9.03 10.26 -19.09
CA PRO A 79 8.70 9.96 -20.50
C PRO A 79 9.65 8.98 -21.18
N ASP A 80 10.88 8.85 -20.65
CA ASP A 80 11.92 7.92 -21.11
C ASP A 80 11.71 6.48 -20.60
N GLY A 81 10.64 6.22 -19.85
CA GLY A 81 10.37 4.94 -19.22
C GLY A 81 11.01 4.79 -17.84
N THR A 82 11.72 5.81 -17.35
CA THR A 82 12.28 5.79 -16.00
C THR A 82 11.17 5.87 -14.96
N VAL A 83 11.24 5.00 -13.95
CA VAL A 83 10.29 4.95 -12.83
C VAL A 83 11.04 5.25 -11.53
N SER A 84 10.69 6.37 -10.88
CA SER A 84 11.31 6.80 -9.62
C SER A 84 10.33 6.66 -8.47
N ARG A 85 10.68 5.88 -7.44
CA ARG A 85 9.80 5.73 -6.26
C ARG A 85 9.94 6.92 -5.31
N GLN A 86 8.86 7.64 -5.08
CA GLN A 86 8.82 8.76 -4.13
C GLN A 86 8.76 8.28 -2.67
N ASN A 87 7.90 7.30 -2.40
CA ASN A 87 7.62 6.88 -1.04
C ASN A 87 7.13 5.44 -0.95
N TRP A 88 7.02 4.97 0.29
CA TRP A 88 6.30 3.76 0.66
C TRP A 88 5.13 4.07 1.57
N PHE A 89 4.08 3.26 1.45
CA PHE A 89 3.00 3.20 2.42
C PHE A 89 2.92 1.83 3.05
N MET A 90 2.98 1.82 4.37
CA MET A 90 2.84 0.62 5.16
C MET A 90 1.66 0.75 6.10
N TYR A 91 0.80 -0.26 6.09
CA TYR A 91 -0.41 -0.30 6.88
C TYR A 91 -0.24 -1.33 7.98
N PHE A 92 -0.57 -0.94 9.20
CA PHE A 92 -0.50 -1.77 10.39
C PHE A 92 -1.91 -2.13 10.83
N TYR A 93 -2.14 -3.40 11.07
CA TYR A 93 -3.45 -3.93 11.45
C TYR A 93 -3.40 -4.62 12.82
N LYS A 94 -4.53 -4.59 13.51
CA LYS A 94 -4.82 -5.43 14.69
C LYS A 94 -5.91 -6.44 14.31
N GLY A 95 -5.98 -7.57 15.01
CA GLY A 95 -6.94 -8.64 14.70
C GLY A 95 -6.44 -9.63 13.62
N LEU A 96 -7.16 -10.71 13.38
CA LEU A 96 -6.78 -11.78 12.45
C LEU A 96 -7.87 -12.02 11.41
N GLY A 97 -7.48 -12.56 10.25
CA GLY A 97 -8.41 -12.85 9.15
C GLY A 97 -9.24 -11.63 8.73
N GLU A 98 -10.55 -11.82 8.64
CA GLU A 98 -11.50 -10.76 8.26
C GLU A 98 -11.73 -9.72 9.36
N GLN A 99 -11.31 -9.98 10.60
CA GLN A 99 -11.43 -9.04 11.71
C GLN A 99 -10.25 -8.05 11.78
N ARG A 100 -9.44 -7.95 10.71
CA ARG A 100 -8.32 -7.02 10.64
C ARG A 100 -8.82 -5.58 10.57
N GLU A 101 -8.46 -4.80 11.58
CA GLU A 101 -8.75 -3.36 11.64
C GLU A 101 -7.47 -2.56 11.50
N ARG A 102 -7.49 -1.54 10.63
CA ARG A 102 -6.34 -0.65 10.42
C ARG A 102 -6.08 0.16 11.69
N VAL A 103 -4.89 0.02 12.26
CA VAL A 103 -4.42 0.79 13.41
C VAL A 103 -3.70 2.05 12.95
N ARG A 104 -2.84 1.93 11.94
CA ARG A 104 -1.98 3.03 11.47
C ARG A 104 -1.62 2.88 10.00
N ARG A 105 -1.43 4.01 9.34
CA ARG A 105 -0.68 4.13 8.08
C ARG A 105 0.61 4.88 8.35
N THR A 106 1.72 4.37 7.87
CA THR A 106 3.04 5.00 7.98
C THR A 106 3.60 5.24 6.59
N LEU A 107 4.02 6.47 6.34
CA LEU A 107 4.85 6.84 5.20
C LEU A 107 6.29 6.48 5.53
N ILE A 108 6.92 5.66 4.70
CA ILE A 108 8.36 5.37 4.80
C ILE A 108 9.03 6.06 3.62
N PHE A 109 9.85 7.06 3.89
CA PHE A 109 10.63 7.72 2.85
C PHE A 109 11.73 6.77 2.38
N SER A 110 11.92 6.67 1.06
CA SER A 110 13.08 5.98 0.52
C SER A 110 14.32 6.82 0.83
N PHE A 111 15.24 6.32 1.65
CA PHE A 111 16.64 6.70 1.51
C PHE A 111 17.14 6.04 0.22
N ALA A 112 17.78 6.81 -0.64
CA ALA A 112 18.47 6.28 -1.81
C ALA A 112 19.45 5.20 -1.34
N ILE A 113 19.19 3.94 -1.70
CA ILE A 113 20.23 2.92 -1.72
C ILE A 113 20.81 3.03 -3.13
N PHE A 114 21.96 3.68 -3.22
CA PHE A 114 22.78 3.78 -4.43
C PHE A 114 23.40 2.42 -4.75
#